data_AF-A0A3S1AJP6-F1
#
_entry.id   AF-A0A3S1AJP6-F1
#
_cell.length_a   1.000
_cell.length_b   1.000
_cell.length_c   1.000
_cell.angle_alpha   90.00
_cell.angle_beta   90.00
_cell.angle_gamma   90.00
#
_symmetry.space_group_name_H-M   'P 1'
#
loop_
_entity.id
_entity.type
_entity.pdbx_description
1 polymer ?
#
loop_
_entity_poly.entity_id
_entity_poly.type
_entity_poly.pdbx_seq_one_letter_code
_entity_poly.pdbx_strand_id
1 'polypeptide(L)' 'MAQYSVENQWGGEDAPWNFGGNWVVGGRTGQQKVVQLSATSNDGGMTLNGTMTYEGEGLIGFKAVMH' A
#
# COMPACT_ATOMS: atom_id res chain seq x y z
N MET A 1 7.90 -5.54 -9.75
CA MET A 1 7.32 -4.63 -8.73
C MET A 1 6.55 -3.54 -9.44
N ALA A 2 5.36 -3.20 -8.94
CA ALA A 2 4.52 -2.17 -9.52
C ALA A 2 4.79 -0.82 -8.84
N GLN A 3 4.94 0.23 -9.65
CA GLN A 3 5.11 1.61 -9.18
C GLN A 3 3.82 2.39 -9.42
N TYR A 4 3.43 3.19 -8.44
CA TYR A 4 2.21 3.99 -8.47
C TYR A 4 2.57 5.45 -8.19
N SER A 5 2.08 6.36 -9.04
CA SER A 5 2.01 7.78 -8.69
C SER A 5 0.86 7.94 -7.72
N VAL A 6 1.17 8.26 -6.47
CA VAL A 6 0.18 8.38 -5.39
C VAL A 6 -0.29 9.81 -5.28
N GLU A 7 -1.58 9.98 -4.97
CA GLU A 7 -2.16 11.26 -4.59
C GLU A 7 -2.80 11.15 -3.21
N ASN A 8 -2.78 12.25 -2.45
CA ASN A 8 -3.45 12.36 -1.16
C ASN A 8 -4.41 13.55 -1.17
N GLN A 9 -5.53 13.39 -0.48
CA GLN A 9 -6.54 14.43 -0.28
C GLN A 9 -6.59 14.79 1.21
N TRP A 10 -6.47 16.07 1.52
CA TRP A 10 -6.56 16.60 2.88
C TRP A 10 -7.41 17.87 2.92
N GLY A 11 -8.13 18.10 4.01
CA GLY A 11 -9.02 19.24 4.16
C GLY A 11 -10.50 18.97 3.87
N GLY A 12 -10.88 17.69 3.71
CA GLY A 12 -12.26 17.25 3.45
C GLY A 12 -12.41 16.57 2.09
N GLU A 13 -13.58 15.97 1.84
CA GLU A 13 -13.86 15.18 0.63
C GLU A 13 -13.92 16.01 -0.66
N ASP A 14 -14.11 17.33 -0.55
CA ASP A 14 -14.15 18.26 -1.68
C ASP A 14 -12.81 18.96 -1.96
N ALA A 15 -11.76 18.66 -1.18
CA ALA A 15 -10.45 19.29 -1.36
C ALA A 15 -9.72 18.74 -2.60
N PRO A 16 -8.82 19.52 -3.23
CA PRO A 16 -8.00 19.02 -4.32
C PRO A 16 -7.12 17.83 -3.90
N TRP A 17 -6.87 16.94 -4.85
CA TRP A 17 -5.84 15.91 -4.73
C TRP A 17 -4.45 16.51 -4.95
N ASN A 18 -3.48 16.01 -4.20
CA ASN A 18 -2.11 16.50 -4.22
C ASN A 18 -1.15 15.33 -4.46
N PHE A 19 -0.10 15.57 -5.23
CA PHE A 19 0.93 14.57 -5.49
C PHE A 19 1.59 14.11 -4.17
N GLY A 20 1.52 12.81 -3.91
CA GLY A 20 2.01 12.13 -2.70
C GLY A 20 3.27 11.28 -2.92
N GLY A 21 3.93 11.45 -4.08
CA GLY A 21 5.14 10.72 -4.43
C GLY A 21 4.88 9.42 -5.21
N ASN A 22 5.97 8.71 -5.51
CA ASN A 22 5.92 7.42 -6.19
C ASN A 22 6.12 6.30 -5.18
N TRP A 23 5.17 5.36 -5.10
CA TRP A 23 5.22 4.24 -4.18
C TRP A 23 5.44 2.93 -4.92
N VAL A 24 6.16 2.01 -4.29
CA VAL A 24 6.26 0.62 -4.74
C VAL A 24 5.26 -0.20 -3.92
N VAL A 25 4.27 -0.79 -4.57
CA VAL A 25 3.26 -1.63 -3.92
C VAL A 25 3.31 -3.05 -4.50
N GLY A 26 3.74 -4.00 -3.67
CA GLY A 26 3.96 -5.39 -4.05
C GLY A 26 5.38 -5.71 -4.50
N GLY A 27 5.77 -6.97 -4.31
CA GLY A 27 7.13 -7.48 -4.58
C GLY A 27 7.23 -8.41 -5.81
N ARG A 28 6.10 -8.86 -6.38
CA ARG A 28 6.11 -9.84 -7.47
C ARG A 28 6.56 -9.22 -8.80
N THR A 29 7.29 -10.00 -9.59
CA THR A 29 7.60 -9.72 -10.99
C THR A 29 6.46 -10.21 -11.88
N GLY A 30 6.15 -9.48 -12.95
CA GLY A 30 5.09 -9.86 -13.89
C GLY A 30 3.77 -9.14 -13.66
N GLN A 31 2.69 -9.77 -14.15
CA GLN A 31 1.37 -9.16 -14.26
C GLN A 31 0.64 -9.09 -12.93
N GLN A 32 0.88 -10.03 -12.01
CA GLN A 32 0.14 -10.12 -10.75
C GLN A 32 0.39 -8.90 -9.84
N LYS A 33 -0.63 -8.05 -9.68
CA LYS A 33 -0.57 -6.82 -8.87
C LYS A 33 -1.18 -7.02 -7.50
N VAL A 34 -0.87 -6.13 -6.56
CA VAL A 34 -1.61 -6.04 -5.29
C VAL A 34 -2.96 -5.39 -5.58
N VAL A 35 -4.04 -6.03 -5.16
CA VAL A 35 -5.42 -5.54 -5.34
C VAL A 35 -6.08 -5.13 -4.03
N GLN A 36 -5.49 -5.50 -2.89
CA GLN A 36 -5.93 -5.09 -1.56
C GLN A 36 -4.72 -5.05 -0.62
N LEU A 37 -4.66 -4.03 0.23
CA LEU A 37 -3.68 -3.92 1.32
C LEU A 37 -4.36 -3.24 2.51
N SER A 38 -4.27 -3.86 3.68
CA SER A 38 -4.72 -3.28 4.95
C SER A 38 -3.70 -3.60 6.01
N ALA A 39 -3.11 -2.57 6.61
CA ALA A 39 -2.10 -2.74 7.65
C ALA A 39 -2.16 -1.59 8.65
N THR A 40 -1.76 -1.88 9.87
CA THR A 40 -1.62 -0.90 10.94
C THR A 40 -0.24 -1.05 11.59
N SER A 41 0.22 0.02 12.24
CA SER A 41 1.43 0.03 13.05
C SER A 41 1.06 0.40 14.48
N ASN A 42 1.69 -0.28 15.43
CA ASN A 42 1.59 0.00 16.87
C ASN A 42 2.89 0.59 17.44
N ASP A 43 3.86 0.89 16.58
CA ASP A 43 5.23 1.32 16.93
C ASP A 43 5.68 2.55 16.11
N GLY A 44 4.73 3.41 15.74
CA GLY A 44 5.02 4.68 15.06
C GLY A 44 5.46 4.54 13.60
N GLY A 45 5.11 3.42 12.95
CA GLY A 45 5.43 3.13 11.56
C GLY A 45 6.67 2.26 11.35
N MET A 46 7.36 1.83 12.42
CA MET A 46 8.55 0.97 12.31
C MET A 46 8.21 -0.44 11.82
N THR A 47 7.05 -0.96 12.21
CA THR A 47 6.48 -2.18 11.66
C THR A 47 5.02 -1.99 11.25
N LEU A 48 4.66 -2.56 10.11
CA LEU A 48 3.28 -2.65 9.63
C LEU A 48 2.85 -4.10 9.61
N ASN A 49 1.72 -4.42 10.24
CA ASN A 49 1.15 -5.76 10.27
C ASN A 49 -0.29 -5.73 9.77
N GLY A 50 -0.68 -6.74 8.99
CA GLY A 50 -2.04 -6.86 8.47
C GLY A 50 -2.14 -7.91 7.37
N THR A 51 -2.88 -7.58 6.32
CA THR A 51 -3.21 -8.50 5.23
C THR A 51 -3.13 -7.83 3.87
N MET A 52 -2.86 -8.62 2.83
CA MET A 52 -2.88 -8.16 1.45
C MET A 52 -3.45 -9.23 0.52
N THR A 53 -3.80 -8.84 -0.70
CA THR A 53 -4.28 -9.75 -1.75
C THR A 53 -3.55 -9.42 -3.04
N TYR A 54 -2.96 -10.45 -3.67
CA TYR A 54 -2.51 -10.36 -5.06
C TYR A 54 -3.66 -10.73 -6.00
N GLU A 55 -3.65 -10.16 -7.20
CA GLU A 55 -4.62 -10.47 -8.26
C GLU A 55 -4.77 -11.99 -8.46
N GLY A 56 -6.01 -12.47 -8.49
CA GLY A 56 -6.33 -13.89 -8.66
C GLY A 56 -6.12 -14.77 -7.42
N GLU A 57 -5.72 -14.22 -6.26
CA GLU A 57 -5.49 -14.96 -5.02
C GLU A 57 -6.52 -14.63 -3.92
N GLY A 58 -6.51 -15.45 -2.87
CA GLY A 58 -7.14 -15.14 -1.59
C GLY A 58 -6.28 -14.23 -0.72
N LEU A 59 -6.84 -13.83 0.42
CA LEU A 59 -6.19 -12.96 1.41
C LEU A 59 -4.97 -13.66 2.04
N ILE A 60 -3.83 -12.97 2.10
CA ILE A 60 -2.59 -13.46 2.73
C ILE A 60 -2.08 -12.50 3.82
N GLY A 61 -1.26 -13.02 4.74
CA GLY A 61 -0.63 -12.21 5.78
C GLY A 61 0.41 -11.23 5.22
N PHE A 62 0.45 -10.02 5.78
CA PHE A 62 1.39 -8.96 5.44
C PHE A 62 2.15 -8.49 6.67
N LYS A 63 3.48 -8.38 6.53
CA LYS A 63 4.37 -7.72 7.49
C LYS A 63 5.43 -6.93 6.74
N ALA A 64 5.65 -5.68 7.12
CA ALA A 64 6.75 -4.85 6.65
C ALA A 64 7.52 -4.27 7.84
N VAL A 65 8.83 -4.11 7.67
CA VAL A 65 9.75 -3.52 8.65
C VAL A 65 10.48 -2.38 7.95
N MET A 66 10.51 -1.21 8.58
CA MET A 66 11.23 -0.05 8.06
C MET A 66 12.74 -0.35 8.03
N HIS A 67 13.39 0.00 6.92
CA HIS A 67 14.82 -0.13 6.69
C HIS A 67 15.50 1.24 6.70
#